data_AF-A0A5J4QXP5-F1
#
_entry.id   AF-A0A5J4QXP5-F1
#
_cell.length_a   1.000
_cell.length_b   1.000
_cell.length_c   1.000
_cell.angle_alpha   90.00
_cell.angle_beta   90.00
_cell.angle_gamma   90.00
#
_symmetry.space_group_name_H-M   'P 1'
#
loop_
_entity.id
_entity.type
_entity.pdbx_description
1 polymer ?
#
loop_
_entity_poly.entity_id
_entity_poly.type
_entity_poly.pdbx_seq_one_letter_code
_entity_poly.pdbx_strand_id
1 'polypeptide(L)'
;IEAPIEWNGLEEWNKKKEQEKKELNTQQTTKTPKLQDTSLLPFFKSHFVLPTKNTGSHVTIKSDQMASFIDQFLNGKIERSMRSSDLPPRANSPFSPVLQLVGKSFSKFAFDPSKSVLIRITTPSCQLCEKTRPIYRRLATDIKEIIESKSATATSDSKAFAEQFIVAEIDVDENDLPAEATVLVEDIPDILLFQAVSSSDQNTPKRISSYSGPMTYEKIKRFLRDEFKSTNLPAFPLDISQHVI
;
A
#
# COMPACT_ATOMS: atom_id res chain seq x y z
N ILE A 1 26.92 22.43 36.41
CA ILE A 1 26.35 23.79 36.45
C ILE A 1 25.36 23.84 35.29
N GLU A 2 24.12 23.41 35.51
CA GLU A 2 23.06 23.51 34.52
C GLU A 2 22.50 24.92 34.58
N ALA A 3 22.71 25.71 33.53
CA ALA A 3 22.05 26.99 33.41
C ALA A 3 20.60 26.73 32.96
N PRO A 4 19.58 27.30 33.64
CA PRO A 4 18.21 27.22 33.17
C PRO A 4 18.13 27.93 31.81
N ILE A 5 17.57 27.23 30.82
CA ILE A 5 17.30 27.81 29.50
C ILE A 5 16.10 28.75 29.68
N GLU A 6 16.37 30.04 29.88
CA GLU A 6 15.34 31.07 29.91
C GLU A 6 14.82 31.30 28.49
N TRP A 7 13.66 30.72 28.19
CA TRP A 7 12.89 31.05 26.99
C TRP A 7 12.24 32.42 27.18
N ASN A 8 12.90 33.47 26.69
CA ASN A 8 12.26 34.77 26.50
C ASN A 8 11.09 34.60 25.51
N GLY A 9 9.87 34.61 26.05
CA GLY A 9 8.62 34.41 25.29
C GLY A 9 7.83 33.14 25.63
N LEU A 10 8.30 32.28 26.53
CA LEU A 10 7.54 31.08 26.95
C LEU A 10 6.16 31.44 27.54
N GLU A 11 6.10 32.53 28.29
CA GLU A 11 4.88 32.99 28.93
C GLU A 11 3.87 33.54 27.90
N GLU A 12 4.35 34.24 26.87
CA GLU A 12 3.53 34.73 25.75
C GLU A 12 3.06 33.58 24.87
N TRP A 13 3.93 32.60 24.59
CA TRP A 13 3.59 31.40 23.83
C TRP A 13 2.53 30.56 24.56
N ASN A 14 2.68 30.37 25.87
CA ASN A 14 1.68 29.69 26.70
C ASN A 14 0.34 30.43 26.72
N LYS A 15 0.36 31.77 26.85
CA LYS A 15 -0.86 32.61 26.79
C LYS A 15 -1.56 32.50 25.43
N LYS A 16 -0.80 32.53 24.34
CA LYS A 16 -1.32 32.37 22.98
C LYS A 16 -1.94 30.99 22.78
N LYS A 17 -1.28 29.91 23.21
CA LYS A 17 -1.81 28.54 23.12
C LYS A 17 -3.06 28.34 23.97
N GLU A 18 -3.16 28.99 25.12
CA GLU A 18 -4.35 28.94 25.97
C GLU A 18 -5.52 29.74 25.38
N GLN A 19 -5.27 30.85 24.66
CA GLN A 19 -6.28 31.55 23.86
C GLN A 19 -6.76 30.72 22.67
N GLU A 20 -5.83 30.15 21.88
CA GLU A 20 -6.15 29.27 20.74
C GLU A 20 -7.02 28.07 21.20
N LYS A 21 -6.71 27.48 22.37
CA LYS A 21 -7.50 26.39 22.98
C LYS A 21 -8.90 26.82 23.41
N LYS A 22 -9.06 28.03 23.94
CA LYS A 22 -10.37 28.61 24.31
C LYS A 22 -11.21 28.92 23.07
N GLU A 23 -10.58 29.41 22.00
CA GLU A 23 -11.24 29.69 20.72
C GLU A 23 -11.66 28.39 20.02
N LEU A 24 -10.83 27.35 20.06
CA LEU A 24 -11.13 26.01 19.52
C LEU A 24 -12.31 25.34 20.26
N ASN A 25 -12.36 25.45 21.59
CA ASN A 25 -13.46 24.93 22.41
C ASN A 25 -14.78 25.69 22.20
N THR A 26 -14.71 26.94 21.75
CA THR A 26 -15.91 27.74 21.46
C THR A 26 -16.48 27.43 20.06
N GLN A 27 -15.66 26.90 19.15
CA GLN A 27 -16.06 26.53 17.79
C GLN A 27 -16.36 25.02 17.60
N GLN A 28 -15.90 24.14 18.50
CA GLN A 28 -16.18 22.69 18.41
C GLN A 28 -17.51 22.29 19.07
N THR A 29 -18.62 22.66 18.42
CA THR A 29 -19.87 21.89 18.50
C THR A 29 -20.27 21.30 17.16
N THR A 30 -19.31 20.84 16.35
CA THR A 30 -19.58 19.85 15.29
C THR A 30 -18.35 18.98 15.02
N LYS A 31 -18.44 17.72 15.47
CA LYS A 31 -17.72 16.53 14.99
C LYS A 31 -16.22 16.67 14.71
N THR A 32 -15.41 16.64 15.77
CA THR A 32 -14.04 16.12 15.66
C THR A 32 -14.15 14.63 15.27
N PRO A 33 -13.59 14.18 14.14
CA PRO A 33 -13.52 12.75 13.85
C PRO A 33 -12.69 12.13 14.97
N LYS A 34 -13.25 11.16 15.69
CA LYS A 34 -12.44 10.33 16.58
C LYS A 34 -11.38 9.68 15.68
N LEU A 35 -10.11 10.04 15.86
CA LEU A 35 -9.03 9.20 15.35
C LEU A 35 -9.30 7.80 15.91
N GLN A 36 -9.66 6.87 15.03
CA GLN A 36 -9.70 5.47 15.40
C GLN A 36 -8.27 5.11 15.81
N ASP A 37 -8.15 4.42 16.94
CA ASP A 37 -6.88 4.01 17.49
C ASP A 37 -6.25 2.95 16.58
N THR A 38 -5.54 3.39 15.55
CA THR A 38 -4.80 2.54 14.60
C THR A 38 -3.46 2.10 15.18
N SER A 39 -3.18 2.35 16.47
CA SER A 39 -1.92 1.96 17.13
C SER A 39 -1.73 0.44 17.25
N LEU A 40 -2.79 -0.34 17.03
CA LEU A 40 -2.78 -1.80 17.14
C LEU A 40 -2.31 -2.52 15.87
N LEU A 41 -2.04 -1.81 14.77
CA LEU A 41 -1.44 -2.41 13.58
C LEU A 41 0.06 -2.05 13.54
N PRO A 42 0.97 -2.96 13.88
CA PRO A 42 2.41 -2.66 14.04
C PRO A 42 3.10 -2.24 12.73
N PHE A 43 2.43 -2.39 11.59
CA PHE A 43 2.97 -2.17 10.25
C PHE A 43 2.74 -0.76 9.69
N PHE A 44 1.98 0.10 10.37
CA PHE A 44 1.56 1.39 9.81
C PHE A 44 2.11 2.60 10.56
N LYS A 45 3.44 2.73 10.53
CA LYS A 45 4.09 4.00 10.88
C LYS A 45 3.85 4.99 9.75
N SER A 46 3.10 6.06 10.02
CA SER A 46 3.02 7.19 9.10
C SER A 46 4.27 8.05 9.25
N HIS A 47 5.04 8.19 8.19
CA HIS A 47 6.26 8.99 8.19
C HIS A 47 5.96 10.40 7.70
N PHE A 48 6.38 11.42 8.45
CA PHE A 48 6.33 12.82 8.04
C PHE A 48 7.75 13.36 8.08
N VAL A 49 8.21 13.91 6.96
CA VAL A 49 9.58 14.41 6.85
C VAL A 49 9.58 15.91 7.11
N LEU A 50 10.37 16.33 8.10
CA LEU A 50 10.68 17.74 8.32
C LEU A 50 11.44 18.25 7.09
N PRO A 51 10.93 19.26 6.34
CA PRO A 51 11.63 19.79 5.18
C PRO A 51 12.89 20.55 5.65
N THR A 52 14.05 19.91 5.49
CA THR A 52 15.36 20.51 5.78
C THR A 52 16.00 20.97 4.48
N LYS A 53 16.58 22.17 4.45
CA LYS A 53 17.21 22.72 3.23
C LYS A 53 18.54 22.04 2.88
N ASN A 54 19.12 21.25 3.78
CA ASN A 54 20.42 20.60 3.63
C ASN A 54 20.33 19.11 4.02
N THR A 55 20.82 18.23 3.15
CA THR A 55 20.89 16.76 3.33
C THR A 55 22.29 16.28 3.77
N GLY A 56 23.11 17.17 4.36
CA GLY A 56 24.45 16.84 4.84
C GLY A 56 24.45 16.19 6.24
N SER A 57 25.59 15.60 6.63
CA SER A 57 25.76 14.85 7.89
C SER A 57 25.53 15.64 9.19
N HIS A 58 25.38 16.97 9.11
CA HIS A 58 24.94 17.82 10.22
C HIS A 58 23.75 18.69 9.78
N VAL A 59 22.56 18.31 10.23
CA VAL A 59 21.34 19.10 10.07
C VAL A 59 21.06 19.81 11.39
N THR A 60 21.24 21.13 11.44
CA THR A 60 20.79 21.94 12.58
C THR A 60 19.30 22.23 12.42
N ILE A 61 18.49 21.68 13.33
CA ILE A 61 17.05 21.93 13.39
C ILE A 61 16.79 23.06 14.39
N LYS A 62 16.22 24.18 13.94
CA LYS A 62 15.82 25.29 14.83
C LYS A 62 14.46 25.02 15.46
N SER A 63 14.23 25.59 16.65
CA SER A 63 12.94 25.55 17.36
C SER A 63 11.77 25.98 16.49
N ASP A 64 11.93 27.09 15.75
CA ASP A 64 10.85 27.66 14.94
C ASP A 64 10.49 26.77 13.75
N GLN A 65 11.47 26.05 13.21
CA GLN A 65 11.24 25.08 12.13
C GLN A 65 10.45 23.88 12.64
N MET A 66 10.76 23.40 13.85
CA MET A 66 10.00 22.32 14.49
C MET A 66 8.59 22.78 14.86
N ALA A 67 8.43 23.95 15.46
CA ALA A 67 7.12 24.51 15.82
C ALA A 67 6.23 24.69 14.58
N SER A 68 6.77 25.26 13.51
CA SER A 68 6.07 25.41 12.23
C SER A 68 5.69 24.05 11.61
N PHE A 69 6.57 23.05 11.70
CA PHE A 69 6.27 21.70 11.24
C PHE A 69 5.13 21.06 12.04
N ILE A 70 5.16 21.16 13.37
CA ILE A 70 4.09 20.64 14.23
C ILE A 70 2.77 21.35 13.93
N ASP A 71 2.76 22.68 13.83
CA ASP A 71 1.55 23.43 13.51
C ASP A 71 1.01 23.05 12.12
N GLN A 72 1.87 22.91 11.10
CA GLN A 72 1.44 22.46 9.77
C GLN A 72 0.93 21.02 9.78
N PHE A 73 1.57 20.12 10.53
CA PHE A 73 1.15 18.74 10.71
C PHE A 73 -0.23 18.66 11.36
N LEU A 74 -0.44 19.36 12.49
CA LEU A 74 -1.73 19.39 13.20
C LEU A 74 -2.85 20.02 12.36
N ASN A 75 -2.50 20.96 11.48
CA ASN A 75 -3.44 21.58 10.53
C ASN A 75 -3.62 20.78 9.23
N GLY A 76 -3.04 19.57 9.11
CA GLY A 76 -3.18 18.72 7.92
C GLY A 76 -2.51 19.26 6.66
N LYS A 77 -1.56 20.19 6.79
CA LYS A 77 -0.84 20.82 5.67
C LYS A 77 0.40 20.05 5.22
N ILE A 78 0.85 19.08 6.02
CA ILE A 78 2.00 18.23 5.68
C ILE A 78 1.49 16.91 5.14
N GLU A 79 1.82 16.62 3.89
CA GLU A 79 1.56 15.32 3.29
C GLU A 79 2.47 14.25 3.91
N ARG A 80 1.93 13.04 4.03
CA ARG A 80 2.70 11.88 4.47
C ARG A 80 3.85 11.63 3.49
N SER A 81 5.07 11.50 4.03
CA SER A 81 6.21 11.03 3.25
C SER A 81 6.09 9.52 3.04
N MET A 82 6.15 9.09 1.80
CA MET A 82 6.11 7.68 1.44
C MET A 82 7.53 7.10 1.44
N ARG A 83 7.81 6.20 2.40
CA ARG A 83 9.05 5.42 2.35
C ARG A 83 9.02 4.48 1.15
N SER A 84 10.14 4.40 0.45
CA SER A 84 10.33 3.47 -0.65
C SER A 84 11.78 3.07 -0.70
N SER A 85 12.04 1.78 -0.75
CA SER A 85 13.36 1.29 -1.10
C SER A 85 13.71 1.69 -2.54
N ASP A 86 15.01 1.71 -2.84
CA ASP A 86 15.46 1.81 -4.23
C ASP A 86 15.08 0.52 -4.95
N LEU A 87 14.60 0.65 -6.19
CA LEU A 87 14.31 -0.52 -7.04
C LEU A 87 15.56 -1.40 -7.10
N PRO A 88 15.51 -2.67 -6.62
CA PRO A 88 16.64 -3.55 -6.77
C PRO A 88 17.03 -3.67 -8.25
N PRO A 89 18.33 -3.76 -8.61
CA PRO A 89 18.75 -3.98 -10.00
C PRO A 89 18.15 -5.23 -10.66
N ARG A 90 17.60 -6.14 -9.86
CA ARG A 90 16.98 -7.41 -10.28
C ARG A 90 15.44 -7.43 -10.16
N ALA A 91 14.80 -6.36 -9.70
CA ALA A 91 13.35 -6.31 -9.47
C ALA A 91 12.51 -6.36 -10.77
N ASN A 92 13.16 -6.21 -11.92
CA ASN A 92 12.60 -6.45 -13.25
C ASN A 92 13.31 -7.62 -13.94
N SER A 93 13.65 -8.67 -13.20
CA SER A 93 14.21 -9.88 -13.80
C SER A 93 13.16 -10.51 -14.71
N PRO A 94 13.43 -10.68 -16.02
CA PRO A 94 12.53 -11.40 -16.95
C PRO A 94 12.23 -12.85 -16.51
N PHE A 95 12.97 -13.34 -15.51
CA PHE A 95 12.91 -14.68 -14.96
C PHE A 95 11.96 -14.84 -13.76
N SER A 96 11.48 -13.75 -13.13
CA SER A 96 10.46 -13.85 -12.08
C SER A 96 9.09 -13.53 -12.69
N PRO A 97 8.11 -14.46 -12.60
CA PRO A 97 6.75 -14.15 -13.04
C PRO A 97 6.04 -13.17 -12.08
N VAL A 98 6.58 -12.95 -10.88
CA VAL A 98 6.07 -11.98 -9.89
C VAL A 98 6.85 -10.67 -10.00
N LEU A 99 6.14 -9.56 -10.18
CA LEU A 99 6.68 -8.20 -10.19
C LEU A 99 6.97 -7.71 -8.77
N GLN A 100 8.19 -7.25 -8.51
CA GLN A 100 8.53 -6.64 -7.23
C GLN A 100 8.17 -5.15 -7.24
N LEU A 101 7.27 -4.74 -6.34
CA LEU A 101 6.92 -3.34 -6.13
C LEU A 101 7.72 -2.74 -4.98
N VAL A 102 7.98 -1.45 -5.12
CA VAL A 102 8.46 -0.53 -4.07
C VAL A 102 7.49 0.64 -3.95
N GLY A 103 7.54 1.41 -2.86
CA GLY A 103 6.59 2.49 -2.55
C GLY A 103 6.41 3.49 -3.71
N LYS A 104 7.51 3.90 -4.37
CA LYS A 104 7.49 4.81 -5.53
C LYS A 104 6.80 4.23 -6.77
N SER A 105 6.83 2.91 -6.94
CA SER A 105 6.24 2.22 -8.10
C SER A 105 4.82 1.73 -7.84
N PHE A 106 4.42 1.58 -6.57
CA PHE A 106 3.17 0.95 -6.17
C PHE A 106 1.98 1.60 -6.89
N SER A 107 1.84 2.92 -6.77
CA SER A 107 0.66 3.61 -7.31
C SER A 107 0.57 3.50 -8.84
N LYS A 108 1.72 3.53 -9.54
CA LYS A 108 1.78 3.40 -10.99
C LYS A 108 1.19 2.08 -11.48
N PHE A 109 1.47 0.98 -10.78
CA PHE A 109 0.97 -0.35 -11.16
C PHE A 109 -0.41 -0.63 -10.58
N ALA A 110 -0.58 -0.46 -9.27
CA ALA A 110 -1.82 -0.80 -8.57
C ALA A 110 -3.03 -0.02 -9.10
N PHE A 111 -2.84 1.27 -9.40
CA PHE A 111 -3.91 2.17 -9.85
C PHE A 111 -3.98 2.38 -11.37
N ASP A 112 -3.24 1.62 -12.17
CA ASP A 112 -3.44 1.62 -13.63
C ASP A 112 -4.88 1.13 -13.94
N PRO A 113 -5.76 1.95 -14.55
CA PRO A 113 -7.14 1.56 -14.79
C PRO A 113 -7.25 0.40 -15.79
N SER A 114 -6.26 0.19 -16.65
CA SER A 114 -6.28 -0.84 -17.69
C SER A 114 -5.85 -2.24 -17.21
N LYS A 115 -5.29 -2.33 -16.00
CA LYS A 115 -4.70 -3.57 -15.47
C LYS A 115 -5.38 -4.02 -14.18
N SER A 116 -5.61 -5.33 -14.07
CA SER A 116 -5.94 -5.94 -12.78
C SER A 116 -4.63 -6.34 -12.10
N VAL A 117 -4.40 -5.90 -10.87
CA VAL A 117 -3.14 -6.16 -10.16
C VAL A 117 -3.42 -6.90 -8.86
N LEU A 118 -2.86 -8.10 -8.74
CA LEU A 118 -2.83 -8.87 -7.51
C LEU A 118 -1.52 -8.56 -6.79
N ILE A 119 -1.58 -8.07 -5.56
CA ILE A 119 -0.40 -7.66 -4.79
C ILE A 119 -0.36 -8.46 -3.49
N ARG A 120 0.70 -9.23 -3.31
CA ARG A 120 1.01 -9.88 -2.03
C ARG A 120 1.75 -8.91 -1.11
N ILE A 121 1.22 -8.69 0.08
CA ILE A 121 1.80 -7.85 1.13
C ILE A 121 2.65 -8.73 2.05
N THR A 122 3.91 -8.35 2.27
CA THR A 122 4.91 -9.25 2.87
C THR A 122 5.93 -8.50 3.71
N THR A 123 6.65 -9.25 4.54
CA THR A 123 7.88 -8.80 5.20
C THR A 123 8.96 -9.90 5.13
N PRO A 124 10.26 -9.56 5.17
CA PRO A 124 11.35 -10.55 5.08
C PRO A 124 11.43 -11.45 6.32
N SER A 125 11.01 -10.94 7.47
CA SER A 125 11.05 -11.64 8.77
C SER A 125 9.90 -12.65 8.96
N CYS A 126 8.94 -12.68 8.03
CA CYS A 126 7.72 -13.47 8.15
C CYS A 126 7.90 -14.90 7.59
N GLN A 127 7.98 -15.89 8.49
CA GLN A 127 8.13 -17.31 8.10
C GLN A 127 6.93 -17.82 7.27
N LEU A 128 5.71 -17.35 7.55
CA LEU A 128 4.52 -17.72 6.77
C LEU A 128 4.60 -17.19 5.33
N CYS A 129 5.19 -16.00 5.15
CA CYS A 129 5.40 -15.37 3.85
C CYS A 129 6.37 -16.17 2.99
N GLU A 130 7.41 -16.76 3.60
CA GLU A 130 8.35 -17.66 2.91
C GLU A 130 7.67 -18.97 2.49
N LYS A 131 6.91 -19.60 3.39
CA LYS A 131 6.21 -20.87 3.11
C LYS A 131 5.18 -20.75 1.98
N THR A 132 4.55 -19.59 1.84
CA THR A 132 3.47 -19.35 0.88
C THR A 132 3.96 -18.74 -0.44
N ARG A 133 5.21 -18.24 -0.50
CA ARG A 133 5.81 -17.69 -1.71
C ARG A 133 5.78 -18.65 -2.92
N PRO A 134 6.07 -19.96 -2.79
CA PRO A 134 6.00 -20.89 -3.93
C PRO A 134 4.57 -21.00 -4.52
N ILE A 135 3.55 -20.94 -3.67
CA ILE A 135 2.14 -21.00 -4.08
C ILE A 135 1.77 -19.76 -4.89
N TYR A 136 2.18 -18.58 -4.41
CA TYR A 136 1.94 -17.32 -5.10
C TYR A 136 2.73 -17.22 -6.41
N ARG A 137 3.97 -17.72 -6.44
CA ARG A 137 4.77 -17.79 -7.67
C ARG A 137 4.18 -18.75 -8.70
N ARG A 138 3.60 -19.88 -8.27
CA ARG A 138 2.91 -20.80 -9.18
C ARG A 138 1.78 -20.09 -9.92
N LEU A 139 0.94 -19.33 -9.21
CA LEU A 139 -0.12 -18.53 -9.82
C LEU A 139 0.42 -17.60 -10.91
N ALA A 140 1.52 -16.90 -10.62
CA ALA A 140 2.15 -16.00 -11.59
C ALA A 140 2.70 -16.76 -12.81
N THR A 141 3.29 -17.94 -12.60
CA THR A 141 3.75 -18.81 -13.68
C THR A 141 2.59 -19.25 -14.58
N ASP A 142 1.46 -19.67 -14.01
CA ASP A 142 0.31 -20.12 -14.78
C ASP A 142 -0.24 -18.99 -15.67
N ILE A 143 -0.33 -17.77 -15.15
CA ILE A 143 -0.71 -16.58 -15.92
C ILE A 143 0.27 -16.33 -17.07
N LYS A 144 1.58 -16.44 -16.81
CA LYS A 144 2.62 -16.29 -17.84
C LYS A 144 2.53 -17.37 -18.93
N GLU A 145 2.26 -18.62 -18.57
CA GLU A 145 2.09 -19.72 -19.53
C GLU A 145 0.86 -19.53 -20.44
N ILE A 146 -0.20 -18.91 -19.92
CA ILE A 146 -1.38 -18.51 -20.72
C ILE A 146 -0.97 -17.42 -21.74
N ILE A 147 -0.22 -16.40 -21.34
CA ILE A 147 0.26 -15.33 -22.24
C ILE A 147 1.12 -15.92 -23.36
N GLU A 148 2.08 -16.78 -23.00
CA GLU A 148 3.00 -17.42 -23.94
C GLU A 148 2.33 -18.49 -24.80
N SER A 149 1.02 -18.73 -24.63
CA SER A 149 0.24 -19.75 -25.37
C SER A 149 0.83 -21.15 -25.21
N LYS A 150 1.52 -21.41 -24.10
CA LYS A 150 2.09 -22.72 -23.72
C LYS A 150 1.07 -23.59 -23.01
N SER A 151 0.00 -23.00 -22.49
CA SER A 151 -1.12 -23.75 -21.91
C SER A 151 -1.99 -24.36 -23.01
N ALA A 152 -2.17 -25.68 -22.97
CA ALA A 152 -3.03 -26.42 -23.89
C ALA A 152 -4.52 -26.02 -23.81
N THR A 153 -4.92 -25.31 -22.76
CA THR A 153 -6.30 -24.84 -22.52
C THR A 153 -6.47 -23.33 -22.75
N ALA A 154 -5.43 -22.61 -23.20
CA ALA A 154 -5.51 -21.17 -23.42
C ALA A 154 -6.43 -20.83 -24.60
N THR A 155 -7.48 -20.07 -24.32
CA THR A 155 -8.35 -19.42 -25.32
C THR A 155 -7.87 -17.99 -25.60
N SER A 156 -8.39 -17.36 -26.67
CA SER A 156 -8.17 -15.94 -26.95
C SER A 156 -8.54 -15.05 -25.77
N ASP A 157 -9.64 -15.39 -25.08
CA ASP A 157 -10.19 -14.60 -23.98
C ASP A 157 -9.32 -14.76 -22.73
N SER A 158 -8.85 -15.97 -22.45
CA SER A 158 -7.90 -16.24 -21.37
C SER A 158 -6.58 -15.51 -21.58
N LYS A 159 -6.12 -15.42 -22.83
CA LYS A 159 -4.91 -14.67 -23.18
C LYS A 159 -5.11 -13.16 -23.00
N ALA A 160 -6.22 -12.61 -23.51
CA ALA A 160 -6.54 -11.20 -23.34
C ALA A 160 -6.67 -10.81 -21.86
N PHE A 161 -7.28 -11.66 -21.03
CA PHE A 161 -7.30 -11.49 -19.58
C PHE A 161 -5.88 -11.49 -19.00
N ALA A 162 -5.08 -12.50 -19.32
CA ALA A 162 -3.75 -12.68 -18.75
C ALA A 162 -2.82 -11.50 -19.08
N GLU A 163 -2.93 -10.92 -20.28
CA GLU A 163 -2.20 -9.70 -20.67
C GLU A 163 -2.60 -8.46 -19.85
N GLN A 164 -3.81 -8.45 -19.28
CA GLN A 164 -4.31 -7.39 -18.40
C GLN A 164 -4.08 -7.69 -16.92
N PHE A 165 -3.59 -8.87 -16.56
CA PHE A 165 -3.44 -9.30 -15.17
C PHE A 165 -1.97 -9.29 -14.75
N ILE A 166 -1.66 -8.56 -13.67
CA ILE A 166 -0.33 -8.45 -13.10
C ILE A 166 -0.31 -9.12 -11.72
N VAL A 167 0.68 -9.98 -11.50
CA VAL A 167 0.95 -10.57 -10.18
C VAL A 167 2.19 -9.91 -9.60
N ALA A 168 2.07 -9.34 -8.41
CA ALA A 168 3.09 -8.51 -7.80
C ALA A 168 3.25 -8.78 -6.30
N GLU A 169 4.38 -8.36 -5.72
CA GLU A 169 4.60 -8.41 -4.29
C GLU A 169 5.31 -7.15 -3.80
N ILE A 170 5.07 -6.79 -2.55
CA ILE A 170 5.71 -5.65 -1.90
C ILE A 170 6.14 -6.03 -0.48
N ASP A 171 7.31 -5.52 -0.11
CA ASP A 171 7.84 -5.59 1.24
C ASP A 171 7.47 -4.32 1.99
N VAL A 172 6.59 -4.43 2.99
CA VAL A 172 6.14 -3.27 3.78
C VAL A 172 7.07 -2.92 4.94
N ASP A 173 8.06 -3.77 5.26
CA ASP A 173 9.11 -3.41 6.21
C ASP A 173 10.03 -2.32 5.65
N GLU A 174 10.06 -2.11 4.32
CA GLU A 174 10.87 -1.09 3.65
C GLU A 174 10.08 -0.13 2.75
N ASN A 175 8.78 -0.35 2.58
CA ASN A 175 7.94 0.45 1.69
C ASN A 175 6.61 0.82 2.35
N ASP A 176 6.26 2.09 2.30
CA ASP A 176 4.95 2.54 2.73
C ASP A 176 3.90 2.25 1.64
N LEU A 177 2.70 1.89 2.08
CA LEU A 177 1.52 1.75 1.22
C LEU A 177 0.70 3.05 1.23
N PRO A 178 0.01 3.39 0.12
CA PRO A 178 -0.95 4.48 0.12
C PRO A 178 -2.10 4.19 1.09
N ALA A 179 -2.75 5.25 1.60
CA ALA A 179 -3.74 5.15 2.67
C ALA A 179 -4.87 4.15 2.35
N GLU A 180 -5.33 4.14 1.10
CA GLU A 180 -6.41 3.27 0.61
C GLU A 180 -6.01 1.79 0.65
N ALA A 181 -4.74 1.47 0.39
CA ALA A 181 -4.24 0.11 0.50
C ALA A 181 -3.93 -0.25 1.96
N THR A 182 -3.39 0.69 2.74
CA THR A 182 -3.07 0.52 4.15
C THR A 182 -4.28 0.07 4.98
N VAL A 183 -5.44 0.70 4.80
CA VAL A 183 -6.64 0.37 5.60
C VAL A 183 -7.23 -1.01 5.30
N LEU A 184 -6.79 -1.67 4.23
CA LEU A 184 -7.30 -2.97 3.79
C LEU A 184 -6.41 -4.14 4.19
N VAL A 185 -5.21 -3.87 4.71
CA VAL A 185 -4.28 -4.91 5.14
C VAL A 185 -4.58 -5.25 6.59
N GLU A 186 -5.05 -6.49 6.81
CA GLU A 186 -5.43 -6.97 8.14
C GLU A 186 -4.29 -7.73 8.83
N ASP A 187 -3.52 -8.51 8.07
CA ASP A 187 -2.42 -9.34 8.58
C ASP A 187 -1.28 -9.45 7.54
N ILE A 188 -0.18 -10.12 7.88
CA ILE A 188 0.91 -10.40 6.94
C ILE A 188 1.22 -11.92 6.95
N PRO A 189 1.19 -12.61 5.80
CA PRO A 189 0.96 -12.06 4.47
C PRO A 189 -0.52 -11.81 4.16
N ASP A 190 -0.80 -10.73 3.43
CA ASP A 190 -2.13 -10.42 2.86
C ASP A 190 -2.08 -10.40 1.33
N ILE A 191 -3.25 -10.42 0.70
CA ILE A 191 -3.40 -10.21 -0.74
C ILE A 191 -4.41 -9.11 -1.00
N LEU A 192 -4.01 -8.10 -1.78
CA LEU A 192 -4.90 -7.09 -2.30
C LEU A 192 -5.10 -7.29 -3.81
N LEU A 193 -6.33 -7.22 -4.28
CA LEU A 193 -6.70 -7.24 -5.70
C LEU A 193 -7.21 -5.86 -6.11
N PHE A 194 -6.51 -5.20 -7.03
CA PHE A 194 -6.91 -3.95 -7.67
C PHE A 194 -7.48 -4.26 -9.05
N GLN A 195 -8.81 -4.27 -9.18
CA GLN A 195 -9.45 -4.69 -10.43
C GLN A 195 -9.39 -3.59 -11.51
N ALA A 196 -9.11 -3.98 -12.75
CA ALA A 196 -9.20 -3.10 -13.91
C ALA A 196 -10.59 -2.47 -14.01
N VAL A 197 -10.66 -1.32 -14.66
CA VAL A 197 -11.90 -0.62 -14.96
C VAL A 197 -12.19 -0.79 -16.44
N SER A 198 -13.47 -0.93 -16.80
CA SER A 198 -13.88 -0.96 -18.21
C SER A 198 -13.39 0.31 -18.92
N SER A 199 -13.05 0.19 -20.19
CA SER A 199 -12.55 1.30 -21.01
C SER A 199 -13.52 2.49 -21.08
N SER A 200 -14.82 2.25 -20.85
CA SER A 200 -15.90 3.25 -20.76
C SER A 200 -15.86 4.12 -19.51
N ASP A 201 -15.24 3.65 -18.42
CA ASP A 201 -15.46 4.17 -17.07
C ASP A 201 -14.16 4.58 -16.36
N GLN A 202 -13.13 4.99 -17.11
CA GLN A 202 -11.76 5.26 -16.61
C GLN A 202 -11.67 6.29 -15.47
N ASN A 203 -12.72 7.08 -15.23
CA ASN A 203 -12.81 8.02 -14.10
C ASN A 203 -13.36 7.38 -12.80
N THR A 204 -13.75 6.11 -12.84
CA THR A 204 -14.27 5.37 -11.68
C THR A 204 -13.12 4.86 -10.82
N PRO A 205 -13.16 5.04 -9.49
CA PRO A 205 -12.18 4.44 -8.59
C PRO A 205 -12.11 2.92 -8.80
N LYS A 206 -10.89 2.37 -8.80
CA LYS A 206 -10.71 0.92 -8.89
C LYS A 206 -11.35 0.25 -7.69
N ARG A 207 -12.01 -0.89 -7.94
CA ARG A 207 -12.44 -1.78 -6.86
C ARG A 207 -11.21 -2.47 -6.28
N ILE A 208 -11.07 -2.39 -4.96
CA ILE A 208 -9.99 -3.03 -4.21
C ILE A 208 -10.61 -4.04 -3.27
N SER A 209 -10.11 -5.28 -3.31
CA SER A 209 -10.56 -6.37 -2.45
C SER A 209 -9.38 -6.95 -1.69
N SER A 210 -9.55 -7.24 -0.41
CA SER A 210 -8.54 -7.93 0.42
C SER A 210 -8.85 -9.43 0.53
N TYR A 211 -7.80 -10.23 0.73
CA TYR A 211 -7.88 -11.66 0.96
C TYR A 211 -6.90 -12.08 2.07
N SER A 212 -7.43 -12.22 3.27
CA SER A 212 -6.68 -12.65 4.46
C SER A 212 -6.95 -14.12 4.82
N GLY A 213 -7.44 -14.91 3.85
CA GLY A 213 -7.77 -16.33 4.04
C GLY A 213 -6.55 -17.26 3.95
N PRO A 214 -6.76 -18.59 4.03
CA PRO A 214 -5.66 -19.56 3.92
C PRO A 214 -4.93 -19.47 2.58
N MET A 215 -3.62 -19.18 2.63
CA MET A 215 -2.73 -19.01 1.47
C MET A 215 -2.43 -20.32 0.71
N THR A 216 -3.47 -20.96 0.17
CA THR A 216 -3.38 -22.13 -0.69
C THR A 216 -3.80 -21.77 -2.11
N TYR A 217 -3.24 -22.51 -3.08
CA TYR A 217 -3.48 -22.27 -4.50
C TYR A 217 -4.99 -22.29 -4.82
N GLU A 218 -5.72 -23.27 -4.29
CA GLU A 218 -7.16 -23.41 -4.53
C GLU A 218 -8.00 -22.27 -3.93
N LYS A 219 -7.63 -21.81 -2.73
CA LYS A 219 -8.38 -20.74 -2.07
C LYS A 219 -8.14 -19.38 -2.74
N ILE A 220 -6.90 -19.10 -3.14
CA ILE A 220 -6.55 -17.88 -3.90
C ILE A 220 -7.25 -17.88 -5.26
N LYS A 221 -7.22 -19.00 -6.01
CA LYS A 221 -7.97 -19.13 -7.28
C LYS A 221 -9.47 -18.90 -7.09
N ARG A 222 -10.05 -19.48 -6.04
CA ARG A 222 -11.47 -19.30 -5.74
C ARG A 222 -11.81 -17.85 -5.45
N PHE A 223 -11.01 -17.17 -4.63
CA PHE A 223 -11.15 -15.74 -4.38
C PHE A 223 -11.14 -14.95 -5.70
N LEU A 224 -10.12 -15.14 -6.55
CA LEU A 224 -10.05 -14.45 -7.84
C LEU A 224 -11.28 -14.72 -8.70
N ARG A 225 -11.71 -15.98 -8.80
CA ARG A 225 -12.92 -16.34 -9.55
C ARG A 225 -14.17 -15.61 -9.04
N ASP A 226 -14.38 -15.61 -7.74
CA ASP A 226 -15.56 -14.99 -7.12
C ASP A 226 -15.55 -13.46 -7.34
N GLU A 227 -14.37 -12.84 -7.22
CA GLU A 227 -14.16 -11.41 -7.45
C GLU A 227 -14.41 -10.98 -8.90
N PHE A 228 -14.02 -11.81 -9.89
CA PHE A 228 -14.26 -11.50 -11.31
C PHE A 228 -15.67 -11.89 -11.78
N LYS A 229 -16.33 -12.88 -11.15
CA LYS A 229 -17.70 -13.32 -11.51
C LYS A 229 -18.75 -12.21 -11.36
N SER A 230 -18.56 -11.31 -10.39
CA SER A 230 -19.50 -10.23 -10.09
C SER A 230 -19.26 -8.96 -10.92
N THR A 231 -18.34 -9.02 -11.89
CA THR A 231 -17.92 -7.85 -12.69
C THR A 231 -18.22 -8.04 -14.16
N ASN A 232 -18.23 -6.92 -14.91
CA ASN A 232 -18.25 -6.95 -16.38
C ASN A 232 -16.89 -7.25 -17.01
N LEU A 233 -15.90 -7.69 -16.21
CA LEU A 233 -14.56 -8.04 -16.68
C LEU A 233 -14.54 -9.50 -17.18
N PRO A 234 -13.56 -9.88 -18.02
CA PRO A 234 -13.41 -11.27 -18.43
C PRO A 234 -13.21 -12.19 -17.22
N ALA A 235 -13.77 -13.40 -17.30
CA ALA A 235 -13.70 -14.38 -16.22
C ALA A 235 -12.25 -14.82 -15.96
N PHE A 236 -11.94 -15.08 -14.69
CA PHE A 236 -10.61 -15.54 -14.30
C PHE A 236 -10.27 -16.90 -14.98
N PRO A 237 -9.21 -16.99 -15.80
CA PRO A 237 -9.00 -18.07 -16.75
C PRO A 237 -8.35 -19.34 -16.17
N LEU A 238 -8.19 -19.43 -14.85
CA LEU A 238 -7.73 -20.67 -14.22
C LEU A 238 -8.93 -21.54 -13.89
N ASP A 239 -9.11 -22.57 -14.70
CA ASP A 239 -10.07 -23.60 -14.36
C ASP A 239 -9.63 -24.32 -13.08
N ILE A 240 -10.56 -24.64 -12.19
CA ILE A 240 -10.28 -25.28 -10.89
C ILE A 240 -10.07 -26.79 -11.13
N SER A 241 -9.65 -27.22 -12.32
CA SER A 241 -9.49 -28.64 -12.66
C SER A 241 -8.29 -29.24 -11.94
N GLN A 242 -8.54 -29.60 -10.68
CA GLN A 242 -8.02 -30.72 -9.91
C GLN A 242 -6.73 -31.32 -10.48
N HIS A 243 -5.59 -30.79 -10.06
CA HIS A 243 -4.46 -31.67 -9.73
C HIS A 243 -4.28 -31.54 -8.22
N VAL A 244 -5.10 -32.34 -7.53
CA VAL A 244 -4.81 -32.78 -6.17
C VAL A 244 -3.43 -33.45 -6.26
N ILE A 245 -2.45 -32.92 -5.54
CA ILE A 245 -1.30 -33.72 -5.13
C ILE A 245 -1.74 -34.42 -3.85
#